data_AF-A0A7J9VKN0-F1
#
_entry.id   AF-A0A7J9VKN0-F1
#
_cell.length_a   1.000
_cell.length_b   1.000
_cell.length_c   1.000
_cell.angle_alpha   90.00
_cell.angle_beta   90.00
_cell.angle_gamma   90.00
#
_symmetry.space_group_name_H-M   'P 1'
#
loop_
_entity.id
_entity.type
_entity.pdbx_description
1 polymer ?
#
loop_
_entity_poly.entity_id
_entity_poly.type
_entity_poly.pdbx_seq_one_letter_code
_entity_poly.pdbx_strand_id
1 'polypeptide(L)'
;MPRPIGVKQWKGLRMEPSGITRELTLDLIDASGASTTVQAELSYNATDPLAVTALFRTKGSSVRWVFARDLLTEGVFAPAGDGDVHIWPCLDASGRAVVIIELSSP
;
A
#
# COMPACT_ATOMS: atom_id res chain seq x y z
N MET A 1 -19.88 13.60 -53.80
CA MET A 1 -18.62 14.00 -53.12
C MET A 1 -18.82 13.86 -51.61
N PRO A 2 -18.36 12.78 -50.95
CA PRO A 2 -18.44 12.68 -49.49
C PRO A 2 -17.26 13.41 -48.84
N ARG A 3 -17.53 14.12 -47.74
CA ARG A 3 -16.55 14.87 -46.93
C ARG A 3 -15.55 13.92 -46.25
N PRO A 4 -14.27 14.30 -46.07
CA PRO A 4 -13.34 13.47 -45.33
C PRO A 4 -13.70 13.45 -43.84
N ILE A 5 -13.71 12.25 -43.25
CA ILE A 5 -13.89 12.01 -41.82
C ILE A 5 -12.62 12.50 -41.13
N GLY A 6 -12.75 13.56 -40.32
CA GLY A 6 -11.63 14.12 -39.57
C GLY A 6 -11.05 13.10 -38.61
N VAL A 7 -9.79 12.73 -38.81
CA VAL A 7 -8.99 11.98 -37.84
C VAL A 7 -8.80 12.90 -36.64
N LYS A 8 -9.57 12.69 -35.56
CA LYS A 8 -9.34 13.39 -34.29
C LYS A 8 -8.00 12.91 -33.74
N GLN A 9 -6.98 13.71 -33.97
CA GLN A 9 -5.68 13.58 -33.34
C GLN A 9 -5.85 13.87 -31.85
N TRP A 10 -5.79 12.83 -31.02
CA TRP A 10 -5.74 12.94 -29.56
C TRP A 10 -4.37 13.47 -29.12
N LYS A 11 -4.06 14.72 -29.47
CA LYS A 11 -2.92 15.45 -28.91
C LYS A 11 -3.35 16.00 -27.56
N GLY A 12 -3.02 15.31 -26.47
CA GLY A 12 -3.13 15.93 -25.15
C GLY A 12 -3.31 15.06 -23.92
N LEU A 13 -3.45 13.73 -24.00
CA LEU A 13 -3.45 12.93 -22.77
C LEU A 13 -2.01 12.64 -22.35
N ARG A 14 -1.32 13.63 -21.78
CA ARG A 14 -0.35 13.31 -20.75
C ARG A 14 -1.18 12.69 -19.63
N MET A 15 -1.15 11.37 -19.53
CA MET A 15 -1.47 10.71 -18.27
C MET A 15 -0.35 11.16 -17.33
N GLU A 16 -0.53 12.30 -16.66
CA GLU A 16 0.28 12.59 -15.47
C GLU A 16 0.14 11.34 -14.59
N PRO A 17 1.23 10.67 -14.19
CA PRO A 17 1.14 9.47 -13.36
C PRO A 17 0.23 9.76 -12.17
N SER A 18 -0.96 9.17 -12.16
CA SER A 18 -1.91 9.41 -11.08
C SER A 18 -1.41 8.65 -9.87
N GLY A 19 -0.63 9.32 -9.04
CA GLY A 19 -0.21 8.82 -7.74
C GLY A 19 -1.30 9.08 -6.71
N ILE A 20 -1.48 8.15 -5.78
CA ILE A 20 -2.33 8.34 -4.60
C ILE A 20 -1.48 8.10 -3.37
N THR A 21 -1.54 9.04 -2.44
CA THR A 21 -0.86 8.96 -1.15
C THR A 21 -1.90 9.03 -0.02
N ARG A 22 -1.75 8.19 1.00
CA ARG A 22 -2.61 8.13 2.18
C ARG A 22 -1.78 8.04 3.44
N GLU A 23 -2.04 8.94 4.37
CA GLU A 23 -1.52 8.84 5.73
C GLU A 23 -2.39 7.89 6.55
N LEU A 24 -1.74 7.01 7.30
CA LEU A 24 -2.34 6.02 8.18
C LEU A 24 -1.74 6.16 9.57
N THR A 25 -2.57 5.93 10.58
CA THR A 25 -2.10 5.68 11.95
C THR A 25 -2.17 4.19 12.19
N LEU A 26 -1.05 3.59 12.56
CA LEU A 26 -0.89 2.14 12.77
C LEU A 26 -0.35 1.88 14.17
N ASP A 27 -0.64 0.70 14.71
CA ASP A 27 -0.03 0.23 15.95
C ASP A 27 1.08 -0.76 15.60
N LEU A 28 2.32 -0.41 15.94
CA LEU A 28 3.48 -1.28 15.81
C LEU A 28 3.61 -2.14 17.06
N ILE A 29 3.54 -3.45 16.88
CA ILE A 29 3.70 -4.44 17.95
C ILE A 29 5.13 -4.96 17.91
N ASP A 30 5.86 -4.81 19.01
CA ASP A 30 7.22 -5.35 19.12
C ASP A 30 7.25 -6.82 19.58
N ALA A 31 8.43 -7.42 19.65
CA ALA A 31 8.61 -8.82 20.05
C ALA A 31 8.17 -9.12 21.50
N SER A 32 8.02 -8.09 22.35
CA SER A 32 7.46 -8.24 23.70
C SER A 32 5.93 -8.14 23.74
N GLY A 33 5.30 -7.83 22.61
CA GLY A 33 3.87 -7.54 22.50
C GLY A 33 3.51 -6.11 22.86
N ALA A 34 4.48 -5.22 23.10
CA ALA A 34 4.20 -3.83 23.38
C ALA A 34 3.77 -3.10 22.11
N SER A 35 2.66 -2.36 22.20
CA SER A 35 2.12 -1.58 21.10
C SER A 35 2.57 -0.13 21.17
N THR A 36 3.06 0.40 20.05
CA THR A 36 3.38 1.82 19.87
C THR A 36 2.70 2.35 18.62
N THR A 37 1.87 3.38 18.77
CA THR A 37 1.25 4.06 17.63
C THR A 37 2.30 4.79 16.80
N VAL A 38 2.30 4.54 15.49
CA VAL A 38 3.19 5.15 14.49
C VAL A 38 2.39 5.78 13.36
N GLN A 39 2.96 6.81 12.74
CA GLN A 39 2.43 7.37 11.50
C GLN A 39 3.05 6.63 10.32
N ALA A 40 2.23 6.29 9.33
CA ALA A 40 2.68 5.69 8.09
C ALA A 40 2.09 6.43 6.90
N GLU A 41 2.78 6.36 5.77
CA GLU A 41 2.28 6.87 4.50
C GLU A 41 2.31 5.73 3.48
N LEU A 42 1.17 5.42 2.87
CA LEU A 42 1.08 4.51 1.73
C LEU A 42 0.96 5.32 0.45
N SER A 43 1.82 5.00 -0.51
CA SER A 43 1.89 5.66 -1.80
C SER A 43 1.84 4.63 -2.93
N TYR A 44 0.89 4.83 -3.84
CA TYR A 44 0.75 4.11 -5.09
C TYR A 44 1.10 5.05 -6.24
N ASN A 45 1.84 4.57 -7.24
CA ASN A 45 2.17 5.33 -8.45
C ASN A 45 1.81 4.52 -9.70
N ALA A 46 1.02 5.11 -10.59
CA ALA A 46 0.62 4.47 -11.85
C ALA A 46 1.80 4.07 -12.77
N THR A 47 2.99 4.67 -12.62
CA THR A 47 4.19 4.24 -13.38
C THR A 47 4.83 2.96 -12.83
N ASP A 48 4.53 2.58 -11.60
CA ASP A 48 4.92 1.31 -10.99
C ASP A 48 3.67 0.62 -10.41
N PRO A 49 2.80 0.10 -11.29
CA PRO A 49 1.43 -0.26 -10.91
C PRO A 49 1.35 -1.53 -10.05
N LEU A 50 2.45 -2.27 -9.90
CA LEU A 50 2.51 -3.49 -9.12
C LEU A 50 3.01 -3.24 -7.69
N ALA A 51 3.51 -2.04 -7.40
CA ALA A 51 4.09 -1.69 -6.11
C ALA A 51 3.21 -0.74 -5.31
N VAL A 52 3.19 -0.95 -4.00
CA VAL A 52 2.74 0.04 -3.02
C VAL A 52 3.90 0.29 -2.07
N THR A 53 4.31 1.54 -1.96
CA THR A 53 5.34 1.93 -0.99
C THR A 53 4.67 2.31 0.33
N ALA A 54 5.12 1.75 1.44
CA ALA A 54 4.84 2.27 2.78
C ALA A 54 6.07 2.92 3.38
N LEU A 55 5.89 4.09 3.99
CA LEU A 55 6.89 4.77 4.80
C LEU A 55 6.42 4.84 6.24
N PHE A 56 7.00 4.01 7.11
CA PHE A 56 6.71 3.99 8.55
C PHE A 56 7.60 5.00 9.26
N ARG A 57 7.00 5.97 9.97
CA ARG A 57 7.71 6.99 10.75
C ARG A 57 7.81 6.51 12.20
N THR A 58 9.00 6.08 12.61
CA THR A 58 9.27 5.56 13.96
C THR A 58 10.01 6.62 14.81
N LYS A 59 10.28 6.31 16.08
CA LYS A 59 11.04 7.20 16.98
C LYS A 59 12.52 7.24 16.54
N GLY A 60 12.85 8.18 15.66
CA GLY A 60 14.22 8.51 15.26
C GLY A 60 14.58 8.19 13.81
N SER A 61 13.73 7.48 13.06
CA SER A 61 13.95 7.22 11.64
C SER A 61 12.65 6.97 10.88
N SER A 62 12.75 6.80 9.56
CA SER A 62 11.66 6.29 8.76
C SER A 62 12.12 5.05 8.02
N VAL A 63 11.29 4.01 8.02
CA VAL A 63 11.57 2.74 7.36
C VAL A 63 10.66 2.62 6.16
N ARG A 64 11.25 2.38 4.98
CA ARG A 64 10.52 2.21 3.73
C ARG A 64 10.37 0.72 3.43
N TRP A 65 9.15 0.30 3.13
CA TRP A 65 8.82 -1.00 2.59
C TRP A 65 8.13 -0.85 1.25
N VAL A 66 8.34 -1.82 0.36
CA VAL A 66 7.61 -1.93 -0.90
C VAL A 66 6.89 -3.26 -0.90
N PHE A 67 5.58 -3.21 -1.10
CA PHE A 67 4.71 -4.37 -1.16
C PHE A 67 4.25 -4.61 -2.60
N ALA A 68 4.03 -5.87 -2.94
CA ALA A 68 3.19 -6.17 -4.09
C ALA A 68 1.76 -5.65 -3.80
N ARG A 69 1.19 -4.89 -4.73
CA ARG A 69 -0.17 -4.37 -4.63
C ARG A 69 -1.20 -5.49 -4.44
N ASP A 70 -1.00 -6.60 -5.13
CA ASP A 70 -1.92 -7.72 -5.08
C ASP A 70 -1.82 -8.46 -3.74
N LEU A 71 -0.64 -8.51 -3.09
CA LEU A 71 -0.48 -9.03 -1.73
C LEU A 71 -1.28 -8.21 -0.70
N LEU A 72 -1.23 -6.88 -0.80
CA LEU A 72 -2.07 -6.01 0.04
C LEU A 72 -3.56 -6.22 -0.24
N THR A 73 -3.92 -6.41 -1.51
CA THR A 73 -5.32 -6.60 -1.90
C THR A 73 -5.86 -7.92 -1.35
N GLU A 74 -5.11 -9.01 -1.48
CA GLU A 74 -5.48 -10.33 -0.97
C GLU A 74 -5.47 -10.37 0.57
N GLY A 75 -4.39 -9.85 1.17
CA GLY A 75 -4.14 -9.85 2.62
C GLY A 75 -5.19 -9.13 3.47
N VAL A 76 -5.95 -8.23 2.86
CA VAL A 76 -7.09 -7.55 3.51
C VAL A 76 -8.29 -8.49 3.69
N PHE A 77 -8.41 -9.53 2.86
CA PHE A 77 -9.55 -10.46 2.86
C PHE A 77 -9.23 -11.86 3.36
N ALA A 78 -7.98 -12.32 3.21
CA ALA A 78 -7.52 -13.64 3.64
C ALA A 78 -6.03 -13.61 4.00
N PRO A 79 -5.52 -14.58 4.79
CA PRO A 79 -4.08 -14.72 5.01
C PRO A 79 -3.31 -14.91 3.70
N ALA A 80 -2.26 -14.12 3.48
CA ALA A 80 -1.45 -14.13 2.27
C ALA A 80 0.02 -13.77 2.55
N GLY A 81 0.93 -14.27 1.70
CA GLY A 81 2.38 -14.03 1.77
C GLY A 81 3.17 -15.30 2.08
N ASP A 82 4.25 -15.53 1.34
CA ASP A 82 5.15 -16.70 1.47
C ASP A 82 6.62 -16.29 1.70
N GLY A 83 6.87 -15.02 2.03
CA GLY A 83 8.22 -14.45 2.15
C GLY A 83 8.35 -13.51 3.34
N ASP A 84 9.11 -12.44 3.16
CA ASP A 84 9.38 -11.45 4.23
C ASP A 84 8.15 -10.65 4.68
N VAL A 85 7.04 -10.76 3.96
CA VAL A 85 5.80 -10.04 4.23
C VAL A 85 4.64 -11.02 4.31
N HIS A 86 3.95 -11.01 5.44
CA HIS A 86 2.68 -11.73 5.64
C HIS A 86 1.58 -10.75 6.01
N ILE A 87 0.40 -10.90 5.43
CA ILE A 87 -0.74 -10.00 5.64
C ILE A 87 -2.01 -10.83 5.87
N TRP A 88 -2.78 -10.52 6.90
CA TRP A 88 -4.04 -11.21 7.17
C TRP A 88 -5.05 -10.33 7.93
N PRO A 89 -6.36 -10.57 7.73
CA PRO A 89 -7.39 -9.93 8.55
C PRO A 89 -7.47 -10.57 9.94
N CYS A 90 -7.76 -9.77 10.96
CA CYS A 90 -7.94 -10.20 12.34
C CYS A 90 -8.97 -9.31 13.06
N LEU A 91 -9.32 -9.69 14.29
CA LEU A 91 -10.00 -8.82 15.23
C LEU A 91 -9.01 -8.37 16.31
N ASP A 92 -9.01 -7.08 16.62
CA ASP A 92 -8.27 -6.58 17.79
C ASP A 92 -8.94 -7.01 19.11
N ALA A 93 -8.31 -6.70 20.25
CA ALA A 93 -8.83 -7.05 21.57
C ALA A 93 -10.22 -6.45 21.88
N SER A 94 -10.65 -5.43 21.14
CA SER A 94 -11.98 -4.81 21.25
C SER A 94 -13.00 -5.37 20.25
N GLY A 95 -12.60 -6.37 19.44
CA GLY A 95 -13.45 -6.96 18.40
C GLY A 95 -13.56 -6.12 17.13
N ARG A 96 -12.69 -5.12 16.92
CA ARG A 96 -12.68 -4.33 15.67
C ARG A 96 -11.86 -5.06 14.61
N ALA A 97 -12.35 -5.03 13.37
CA ALA A 97 -11.62 -5.55 12.22
C ALA A 97 -10.34 -4.75 12.00
N VAL A 98 -9.21 -5.46 11.93
CA VAL A 98 -7.88 -4.92 11.64
C VAL A 98 -7.19 -5.80 10.61
N VAL A 99 -6.21 -5.24 9.91
CA VAL A 99 -5.29 -6.00 9.06
C VAL A 99 -3.94 -6.01 9.75
N ILE A 100 -3.39 -7.20 9.94
CA ILE A 100 -2.04 -7.37 10.44
C ILE A 100 -1.09 -7.43 9.26
N ILE A 101 0.00 -6.68 9.34
CA ILE A 101 1.12 -6.73 8.40
C ILE A 101 2.34 -7.12 9.21
N GLU A 102 2.83 -8.33 9.00
CA GLU A 102 4.07 -8.81 9.59
C GLU A 102 5.21 -8.65 8.60
N LEU A 103 6.32 -8.07 9.10
CA LEU A 103 7.50 -7.76 8.32
C LEU A 103 8.70 -8.46 8.96
N SER A 104 9.29 -9.40 8.23
CA SER A 104 10.50 -10.11 8.63
C SER A 104 11.66 -9.65 7.78
N SER A 105 12.77 -9.31 8.42
CA SER A 105 14.07 -9.07 7.75
C SER A 105 15.11 -9.94 8.46
N PRO A 106 16.03 -10.59 7.71
CA PRO A 106 17.18 -11.28 8.29
C PRO A 106 18.06 -10.36 9.15
#